data_AF-A0A257TH25-F1
#
_entry.id   AF-A0A257TH25-F1
#
_cell.length_a   1.000
_cell.length_b   1.000
_cell.length_c   1.000
_cell.angle_alpha   90.00
_cell.angle_beta   90.00
_cell.angle_gamma   90.00
#
_symmetry.space_group_name_H-M   'P 1'
#
loop_
_entity.id
_entity.type
_entity.pdbx_description
1 polymer ?
#
loop_
_entity_poly.entity_id
_entity_poly.type
_entity_poly.pdbx_seq_one_letter_code
_entity_poly.pdbx_strand_id
1 'polypeptide(L)'
;GYNLGASNGYFNGDIDEVRIYNSARTKQQVRNDMFLTIRSVQNGLISYWQFSEGGSITTADSVSGFNGTLTGSPTWVTSDAPVGGYGAYDGTTAADSVGASGANLQASITSTPDSSNLLGLYSYGSPDDSAITSELFPSGIDKRSAVVWGIFSVGSNTANITLNYSGFPGIQSDSTLFVLEREEADSPWVNVTANFTHNTSNHTFTETGVDSFSQFAIGSGADNSLPVQATDFLATTDAGSVTLSWKTESEDGDAGFNILRSDASVAGKATLSGPFEVISSYTADDSLRGLGTSSIGRAYDFTDDKVISGDTFKYKVQSVSTNGTTKDLFTLSVTVGVPKTYALYQNF
;
A
#
# COMPACT_ATOMS: atom_id res chain seq x y z
N GLY A 1 -40.29 0.17 11.12
CA GLY A 1 -39.33 0.30 10.03
C GLY A 1 -39.28 1.75 9.64
N TYR A 2 -38.12 2.39 9.78
CA TYR A 2 -37.93 3.76 9.31
C TYR A 2 -37.38 3.69 7.88
N ASN A 3 -38.11 4.28 6.94
CA ASN A 3 -37.73 4.38 5.53
C ASN A 3 -36.51 5.29 5.39
N LEU A 4 -35.39 4.73 4.94
CA LEU A 4 -34.23 5.47 4.45
C LEU A 4 -34.23 5.35 2.92
N GLY A 5 -34.69 6.38 2.22
CA GLY A 5 -34.50 6.53 0.77
C GLY A 5 -35.76 6.86 -0.04
N ALA A 6 -35.72 8.02 -0.71
CA ALA A 6 -36.46 8.50 -1.90
C ALA A 6 -37.94 8.11 -2.15
N SER A 7 -38.66 8.99 -2.85
CA SER A 7 -40.12 9.01 -3.09
C SER A 7 -40.79 7.77 -3.71
N ASN A 8 -40.04 6.71 -4.04
CA ASN A 8 -40.55 5.48 -4.66
C ASN A 8 -40.14 4.16 -3.94
N GLY A 9 -39.56 4.20 -2.73
CA GLY A 9 -39.19 2.99 -1.97
C GLY A 9 -37.94 2.26 -2.48
N TYR A 10 -37.15 2.91 -3.32
CA TYR A 10 -35.81 2.45 -3.71
C TYR A 10 -34.77 2.92 -2.70
N PHE A 11 -33.80 2.07 -2.41
CA PHE A 11 -32.62 2.45 -1.65
C PHE A 11 -31.80 3.46 -2.46
N ASN A 12 -31.36 4.54 -1.81
CA ASN A 12 -30.50 5.57 -2.39
C ASN A 12 -29.20 5.62 -1.59
N GLY A 13 -28.19 4.91 -2.06
CA GLY A 13 -26.87 4.80 -1.44
C GLY A 13 -26.10 3.63 -2.01
N ASP A 14 -24.95 3.36 -1.41
CA ASP A 14 -24.05 2.29 -1.83
C ASP A 14 -24.30 1.02 -1.02
N ILE A 15 -24.06 -0.13 -1.64
CA ILE A 15 -24.27 -1.46 -1.05
C ILE A 15 -22.99 -2.26 -1.24
N ASP A 16 -22.56 -2.94 -0.17
CA ASP A 16 -21.44 -3.86 -0.20
C ASP A 16 -21.69 -5.05 0.75
N GLU A 17 -20.99 -6.15 0.51
CA GLU A 17 -20.89 -7.33 1.38
C GLU A 17 -22.25 -7.90 1.86
N VAL A 18 -23.22 -8.05 0.94
CA VAL A 18 -24.58 -8.52 1.26
C VAL A 18 -24.60 -10.01 1.54
N ARG A 19 -25.05 -10.37 2.75
CA ARG A 19 -25.08 -11.74 3.26
C ARG A 19 -26.49 -12.16 3.65
N ILE A 20 -26.87 -13.39 3.34
CA ILE A 20 -28.13 -14.01 3.78
C ILE A 20 -27.81 -15.27 4.57
N TYR A 21 -28.39 -15.38 5.77
CA TYR A 21 -28.26 -16.54 6.64
C TYR A 21 -29.63 -17.23 6.85
N ASN A 22 -29.66 -18.56 7.00
CA ASN A 22 -30.87 -19.31 7.41
C ASN A 22 -31.12 -19.34 8.92
N SER A 23 -30.28 -18.67 9.70
CA SER A 23 -30.38 -18.65 11.15
C SER A 23 -30.33 -17.21 11.64
N ALA A 24 -31.03 -16.96 12.74
CA ALA A 24 -30.93 -15.68 13.42
C ALA A 24 -29.50 -15.52 13.94
N ARG A 25 -28.79 -14.52 13.43
CA ARG A 25 -27.44 -14.18 13.91
C ARG A 25 -27.53 -13.52 15.28
N THR A 26 -26.65 -13.89 16.19
CA THR A 26 -26.49 -13.18 17.46
C THR A 26 -25.82 -11.83 17.23
N LYS A 27 -25.98 -10.88 18.15
CA LYS A 27 -25.25 -9.59 18.11
C LYS A 27 -23.73 -9.78 18.03
N GLN A 28 -23.22 -10.86 18.62
CA GLN A 28 -21.81 -11.23 18.56
C GLN A 28 -21.44 -11.69 17.15
N GLN A 29 -22.22 -12.61 16.59
CA GLN A 29 -22.02 -13.09 15.22
C GLN A 29 -22.10 -11.99 14.15
N VAL A 30 -22.97 -11.00 14.31
CA VAL A 30 -23.05 -9.86 13.39
C VAL A 30 -21.81 -8.99 13.50
N ARG A 31 -21.43 -8.60 14.72
CA ARG A 31 -20.17 -7.86 14.95
C ARG A 31 -18.96 -8.65 14.48
N ASN A 32 -19.04 -9.97 14.51
CA ASN A 32 -17.93 -10.82 14.09
C ASN A 32 -17.65 -10.75 12.58
N ASP A 33 -18.70 -10.56 11.79
CA ASP A 33 -18.62 -10.66 10.33
C ASP A 33 -18.65 -9.30 9.64
N MET A 34 -19.12 -8.25 10.32
CA MET A 34 -19.44 -6.97 9.67
C MET A 34 -18.25 -6.28 9.01
N PHE A 35 -17.01 -6.63 9.37
CA PHE A 35 -15.77 -6.07 8.82
C PHE A 35 -14.97 -7.06 7.96
N LEU A 36 -15.51 -8.25 7.66
CA LEU A 36 -14.75 -9.32 7.02
C LEU A 36 -15.32 -9.68 5.65
N THR A 37 -14.47 -9.70 4.62
CA THR A 37 -14.78 -10.50 3.43
C THR A 37 -14.69 -11.98 3.78
N ILE A 38 -15.82 -12.68 3.90
CA ILE A 38 -15.87 -14.08 4.35
C ILE A 38 -15.37 -15.01 3.24
N ARG A 39 -14.20 -15.62 3.43
CA ARG A 39 -13.56 -16.49 2.40
C ARG A 39 -13.90 -17.97 2.51
N SER A 40 -14.60 -18.40 3.57
CA SER A 40 -15.01 -19.79 3.77
C SER A 40 -16.46 -19.87 4.28
N VAL A 41 -17.21 -20.86 3.79
CA VAL A 41 -18.64 -21.01 4.09
C VAL A 41 -18.85 -21.20 5.60
N GLN A 42 -19.44 -20.20 6.25
CA GLN A 42 -19.85 -20.28 7.64
C GLN A 42 -21.15 -21.08 7.80
N ASN A 43 -21.33 -21.72 8.95
CA ASN A 43 -22.56 -22.45 9.25
C ASN A 43 -23.79 -21.51 9.16
N GLY A 44 -24.71 -21.85 8.28
CA GLY A 44 -25.96 -21.12 8.06
C GLY A 44 -25.89 -19.92 7.11
N LEU A 45 -24.72 -19.58 6.54
CA LEU A 45 -24.64 -18.62 5.42
C LEU A 45 -25.14 -19.31 4.14
N ILE A 46 -26.13 -18.72 3.48
CA ILE A 46 -26.74 -19.28 2.25
C ILE A 46 -26.30 -18.53 1.01
N SER A 47 -26.24 -17.20 1.07
CA SER A 47 -25.82 -16.39 -0.07
C SER A 47 -24.96 -15.23 0.37
N TYR A 48 -24.01 -14.89 -0.48
CA TYR A 48 -23.06 -13.83 -0.22
C TYR A 48 -22.56 -13.17 -1.51
N TRP A 49 -22.99 -11.93 -1.71
CA TRP A 49 -22.57 -11.06 -2.81
C TRP A 49 -21.57 -10.01 -2.28
N GLN A 50 -20.34 -10.11 -2.77
CA GLN A 50 -19.20 -9.27 -2.35
C GLN A 50 -19.07 -7.98 -3.17
N PHE A 51 -19.86 -7.82 -4.23
CA PHE A 51 -19.81 -6.65 -5.13
C PHE A 51 -18.37 -6.20 -5.48
N SER A 52 -17.52 -7.15 -5.86
CA SER A 52 -16.10 -6.93 -6.16
C SER A 52 -15.76 -7.17 -7.65
N GLU A 53 -16.77 -7.32 -8.52
CA GLU A 53 -16.59 -7.71 -9.92
C GLU A 53 -16.23 -6.53 -10.85
N GLY A 54 -16.42 -5.29 -10.41
CA GLY A 54 -15.84 -4.11 -11.06
C GLY A 54 -16.34 -3.83 -12.49
N GLY A 55 -17.65 -3.79 -12.71
CA GLY A 55 -18.23 -3.35 -14.00
C GLY A 55 -19.16 -4.35 -14.67
N SER A 56 -19.41 -5.51 -14.06
CA SER A 56 -20.36 -6.49 -14.58
C SER A 56 -21.82 -6.08 -14.31
N ILE A 57 -22.76 -6.58 -15.12
CA ILE A 57 -24.20 -6.54 -14.81
C ILE A 57 -24.65 -7.76 -14.00
N THR A 58 -23.71 -8.65 -13.65
CA THR A 58 -23.96 -9.82 -12.79
C THR A 58 -23.08 -9.72 -11.55
N THR A 59 -23.64 -10.04 -10.38
CA THR A 59 -22.87 -10.23 -9.15
C THR A 59 -22.91 -11.70 -8.74
N ALA A 60 -21.75 -12.26 -8.40
CA ALA A 60 -21.60 -13.65 -8.05
C ALA A 60 -22.01 -13.90 -6.59
N ASP A 61 -22.79 -14.96 -6.36
CA ASP A 61 -22.96 -15.52 -5.02
C ASP A 61 -21.82 -16.51 -4.75
N SER A 62 -20.96 -16.16 -3.80
CA SER A 62 -19.78 -16.95 -3.44
C SER A 62 -20.09 -18.24 -2.66
N VAL A 63 -21.35 -18.48 -2.28
CA VAL A 63 -21.75 -19.63 -1.45
C VAL A 63 -22.54 -20.66 -2.24
N SER A 64 -23.70 -20.28 -2.76
CA SER A 64 -24.66 -21.23 -3.37
C SER A 64 -24.83 -21.05 -4.87
N GLY A 65 -24.16 -20.05 -5.47
CA GLY A 65 -24.27 -19.74 -6.89
C GLY A 65 -25.58 -19.07 -7.30
N PHE A 66 -26.33 -18.50 -6.35
CA PHE A 66 -27.48 -17.62 -6.63
C PHE A 66 -27.01 -16.26 -7.16
N ASN A 67 -26.40 -16.24 -8.34
CA ASN A 67 -25.87 -15.02 -8.95
C ASN A 67 -27.00 -14.00 -9.21
N GLY A 68 -26.74 -12.75 -8.86
CA GLY A 68 -27.66 -11.63 -9.06
C GLY A 68 -27.47 -10.99 -10.43
N THR A 69 -28.53 -10.36 -10.93
CA THR A 69 -28.48 -9.46 -12.11
C THR A 69 -28.74 -8.03 -11.65
N LEU A 70 -27.79 -7.14 -11.90
CA LEU A 70 -27.87 -5.72 -11.59
C LEU A 70 -28.75 -5.02 -12.63
N THR A 71 -29.74 -4.27 -12.16
CA THR A 71 -30.71 -3.54 -13.00
C THR A 71 -30.74 -2.07 -12.63
N GLY A 72 -31.18 -1.20 -13.54
CA GLY A 72 -31.24 0.24 -13.28
C GLY A 72 -29.90 0.98 -13.41
N SER A 73 -28.90 0.36 -14.05
CA SER A 73 -27.58 0.96 -14.33
C SER A 73 -26.85 1.49 -13.09
N PRO A 74 -26.63 0.65 -12.05
CA PRO A 74 -25.85 1.08 -10.89
C PRO A 74 -24.42 1.43 -11.29
N THR A 75 -23.85 2.42 -10.60
CA THR A 75 -22.44 2.79 -10.71
C THR A 75 -21.62 1.96 -9.74
N TRP A 76 -20.54 1.36 -10.23
CA TRP A 76 -19.54 0.74 -9.39
C TRP A 76 -18.66 1.85 -8.78
N VAL A 77 -18.62 1.91 -7.46
CA VAL A 77 -17.80 2.85 -6.68
C VAL A 77 -16.91 2.05 -5.73
N THR A 78 -15.79 2.64 -5.31
CA THR A 78 -14.95 2.04 -4.27
C THR A 78 -15.72 2.04 -2.95
N SER A 79 -15.67 0.92 -2.23
CA SER A 79 -16.32 0.81 -0.92
C SER A 79 -15.55 1.61 0.13
N ASP A 80 -16.26 2.46 0.87
CA ASP A 80 -15.75 3.16 2.06
C ASP A 80 -15.92 2.32 3.34
N ALA A 81 -16.60 1.18 3.24
CA ALA A 81 -16.80 0.31 4.39
C ALA A 81 -15.45 -0.35 4.78
N PRO A 82 -15.13 -0.44 6.09
CA PRO A 82 -13.89 -1.06 6.56
C PRO A 82 -13.98 -2.60 6.50
N VAL A 83 -14.29 -3.12 5.32
CA VAL A 83 -14.34 -4.54 4.97
C VAL A 83 -13.11 -4.86 4.18
N GLY A 84 -12.08 -5.33 4.88
CA GLY A 84 -10.78 -5.60 4.27
C GLY A 84 -9.87 -6.37 5.23
N GLY A 85 -9.23 -7.41 4.71
CA GLY A 85 -7.90 -7.88 5.10
C GLY A 85 -7.62 -8.29 6.55
N TYR A 86 -7.88 -9.56 6.86
CA TYR A 86 -7.49 -10.23 8.12
C TYR A 86 -8.30 -9.73 9.33
N GLY A 87 -8.93 -10.65 10.06
CA GLY A 87 -9.59 -10.35 11.32
C GLY A 87 -9.26 -11.42 12.35
N ALA A 88 -9.01 -11.00 13.59
CA ALA A 88 -8.73 -11.89 14.72
C ALA A 88 -9.63 -11.53 15.91
N TYR A 89 -10.05 -12.53 16.67
CA TYR A 89 -10.72 -12.36 17.96
C TYR A 89 -9.78 -12.76 19.08
N ASP A 90 -9.36 -11.79 19.89
CA ASP A 90 -8.69 -12.10 21.14
C ASP A 90 -9.74 -12.31 22.23
N GLY A 91 -9.85 -13.56 22.68
CA GLY A 91 -10.64 -13.95 23.84
C GLY A 91 -9.79 -14.54 24.96
N THR A 92 -8.49 -14.29 24.92
CA THR A 92 -7.51 -14.84 25.85
C THR A 92 -6.59 -13.73 26.35
N THR A 93 -5.57 -14.06 27.13
CA THR A 93 -4.50 -13.11 27.48
C THR A 93 -3.31 -13.21 26.52
N ALA A 94 -3.35 -14.13 25.55
CA ALA A 94 -2.31 -14.26 24.54
C ALA A 94 -2.48 -13.17 23.48
N ALA A 95 -1.38 -12.65 22.95
CA ALA A 95 -1.46 -11.65 21.91
C ALA A 95 -1.95 -12.24 20.59
N ASP A 96 -2.97 -11.63 20.00
CA ASP A 96 -3.40 -11.87 18.63
C ASP A 96 -2.88 -10.77 17.70
N SER A 97 -2.80 -11.10 16.41
CA SER A 97 -2.28 -10.18 15.40
C SER A 97 -3.11 -10.15 14.13
N VAL A 98 -3.16 -8.96 13.50
CA VAL A 98 -3.86 -8.70 12.25
C VAL A 98 -3.05 -7.79 11.34
N GLY A 99 -3.11 -7.98 10.03
CA GLY A 99 -2.39 -7.18 9.03
C GLY A 99 -1.22 -7.92 8.38
N ALA A 100 -0.58 -7.24 7.42
CA ALA A 100 0.52 -7.79 6.65
C ALA A 100 1.82 -7.87 7.49
N SER A 101 2.77 -8.69 7.05
CA SER A 101 4.08 -8.81 7.71
C SER A 101 4.78 -7.46 7.78
N GLY A 102 5.15 -7.02 8.99
CA GLY A 102 5.75 -5.71 9.23
C GLY A 102 4.78 -4.52 9.18
N ALA A 103 3.49 -4.79 8.98
CA ALA A 103 2.41 -3.83 8.87
C ALA A 103 1.19 -4.33 9.66
N ASN A 104 1.43 -4.82 10.88
CA ASN A 104 0.45 -5.52 11.69
C ASN A 104 0.17 -4.82 13.02
N LEU A 105 -1.08 -4.93 13.45
CA LEU A 105 -1.51 -4.65 14.79
C LEU A 105 -1.42 -5.95 15.60
N GLN A 106 -0.94 -5.84 16.84
CA GLN A 106 -1.01 -6.88 17.86
C GLN A 106 -1.77 -6.34 19.06
N ALA A 107 -2.65 -7.14 19.65
CA ALA A 107 -3.33 -6.80 20.88
C ALA A 107 -3.36 -8.00 21.82
N SER A 108 -3.27 -7.74 23.13
CA SER A 108 -3.43 -8.74 24.18
C SER A 108 -4.32 -8.19 25.29
N ILE A 109 -5.41 -8.88 25.62
CA ILE A 109 -6.26 -8.50 26.75
C ILE A 109 -5.49 -8.64 28.08
N THR A 110 -5.55 -7.60 28.91
CA THR A 110 -4.98 -7.57 30.26
C THR A 110 -6.03 -7.60 31.37
N SER A 111 -7.29 -7.26 31.05
CA SER A 111 -8.45 -7.58 31.91
C SER A 111 -8.75 -9.08 31.91
N THR A 112 -9.70 -9.55 32.75
CA THR A 112 -10.12 -10.96 32.74
C THR A 112 -10.83 -11.29 31.42
N PRO A 113 -10.23 -12.07 30.50
CA PRO A 113 -10.90 -12.42 29.24
C PRO A 113 -11.99 -13.45 29.54
N ASP A 114 -13.17 -13.28 28.95
CA ASP A 114 -14.22 -14.28 28.98
C ASP A 114 -15.11 -14.18 27.72
N SER A 115 -16.09 -15.08 27.59
CA SER A 115 -17.02 -15.08 26.45
C SER A 115 -17.82 -13.78 26.23
N SER A 116 -17.81 -12.86 27.19
CA SER A 116 -18.46 -11.54 27.17
C SER A 116 -17.48 -10.37 27.07
N ASN A 117 -16.18 -10.60 27.26
CA ASN A 117 -15.09 -9.62 27.20
C ASN A 117 -14.04 -10.05 26.16
N LEU A 118 -14.19 -9.55 24.94
CA LEU A 118 -13.38 -9.89 23.77
C LEU A 118 -12.91 -8.65 23.01
N LEU A 119 -11.81 -8.76 22.27
CA LEU A 119 -11.39 -7.77 21.27
C LEU A 119 -11.55 -8.33 19.87
N GLY A 120 -12.07 -7.51 18.96
CA GLY A 120 -12.00 -7.74 17.52
C GLY A 120 -10.94 -6.85 16.91
N LEU A 121 -10.01 -7.43 16.15
CA LEU A 121 -8.94 -6.75 15.44
C LEU A 121 -9.18 -6.83 13.94
N TYR A 122 -8.95 -5.75 13.20
CA TYR A 122 -9.01 -5.71 11.74
C TYR A 122 -7.96 -4.77 11.15
N SER A 123 -7.68 -4.90 9.85
CA SER A 123 -6.76 -4.01 9.14
C SER A 123 -7.09 -3.89 7.66
N TYR A 124 -6.94 -2.72 7.05
CA TYR A 124 -7.08 -2.56 5.59
C TYR A 124 -6.01 -1.65 5.03
N GLY A 125 -5.89 -1.63 3.69
CA GLY A 125 -4.79 -1.01 2.97
C GLY A 125 -3.53 -1.89 2.92
N SER A 126 -2.59 -1.53 2.05
CA SER A 126 -1.28 -2.18 1.95
C SER A 126 -0.17 -1.26 2.45
N PRO A 127 0.90 -1.79 3.11
CA PRO A 127 2.08 -0.98 3.41
C PRO A 127 2.77 -0.44 2.16
N ASP A 128 2.61 -1.11 1.02
CA ASP A 128 3.20 -0.67 -0.26
C ASP A 128 2.37 0.42 -0.96
N ASP A 129 1.11 0.64 -0.56
CA ASP A 129 0.26 1.65 -1.17
C ASP A 129 0.74 3.06 -0.84
N SER A 130 0.45 4.01 -1.74
CA SER A 130 0.79 5.42 -1.56
C SER A 130 0.15 6.01 -0.30
N ALA A 131 0.90 6.89 0.37
CA ALA A 131 0.40 7.62 1.52
C ALA A 131 -0.82 8.49 1.15
N ILE A 132 -1.77 8.58 2.08
CA ILE A 132 -3.01 9.35 1.90
C ILE A 132 -2.76 10.80 2.32
N THR A 133 -2.98 11.73 1.40
CA THR A 133 -2.81 13.19 1.57
C THR A 133 -4.13 13.97 1.44
N SER A 134 -5.21 13.31 1.00
CA SER A 134 -6.49 13.96 0.66
C SER A 134 -7.42 14.19 1.86
N GLU A 135 -7.05 13.72 3.04
CA GLU A 135 -7.86 13.83 4.26
C GLU A 135 -7.48 15.05 5.10
N LEU A 136 -8.32 15.39 6.07
CA LEU A 136 -8.02 16.44 7.04
C LEU A 136 -7.16 15.86 8.17
N PHE A 137 -5.98 16.44 8.37
CA PHE A 137 -5.03 16.01 9.39
C PHE A 137 -4.81 17.06 10.48
N PRO A 138 -4.41 16.64 11.70
CA PRO A 138 -3.95 17.54 12.74
C PRO A 138 -2.74 18.40 12.30
N SER A 139 -2.56 19.55 12.95
CA SER A 139 -1.41 20.43 12.70
C SER A 139 -0.08 19.68 12.80
N GLY A 140 0.79 19.87 11.79
CA GLY A 140 2.11 19.23 11.72
C GLY A 140 2.09 17.80 11.19
N ILE A 141 0.98 17.35 10.62
CA ILE A 141 0.81 16.06 9.95
C ILE A 141 0.16 16.35 8.60
N ASP A 142 0.79 15.88 7.53
CA ASP A 142 0.36 16.18 6.16
C ASP A 142 -0.14 14.94 5.41
N LYS A 143 0.18 13.75 5.94
CA LYS A 143 -0.19 12.47 5.35
C LYS A 143 -0.23 11.34 6.37
N ARG A 144 -0.89 10.25 6.00
CA ARG A 144 -0.84 8.96 6.71
C ARG A 144 -0.53 7.78 5.79
N SER A 145 -0.15 6.66 6.37
CA SER A 145 -0.10 5.37 5.68
C SER A 145 -1.46 5.00 5.10
N ALA A 146 -1.47 4.28 3.98
CA ALA A 146 -2.67 3.64 3.46
C ALA A 146 -3.20 2.57 4.42
N VAL A 147 -2.30 1.90 5.16
CA VAL A 147 -2.66 0.94 6.20
C VAL A 147 -3.40 1.64 7.35
N VAL A 148 -4.55 1.10 7.70
CA VAL A 148 -5.31 1.41 8.91
C VAL A 148 -5.55 0.12 9.67
N TRP A 149 -5.32 0.15 10.98
CA TRP A 149 -5.69 -0.92 11.89
C TRP A 149 -6.87 -0.49 12.75
N GLY A 150 -7.72 -1.42 13.14
CA GLY A 150 -8.84 -1.10 14.02
C GLY A 150 -9.06 -2.14 15.10
N ILE A 151 -9.54 -1.66 16.24
CA ILE A 151 -9.91 -2.49 17.37
C ILE A 151 -11.33 -2.12 17.76
N PHE A 152 -12.15 -3.13 18.07
CA PHE A 152 -13.40 -2.92 18.77
C PHE A 152 -13.51 -3.87 19.94
N SER A 153 -14.24 -3.45 20.98
CA SER A 153 -14.46 -4.28 22.16
C SER A 153 -15.88 -4.85 22.20
N VAL A 154 -15.98 -6.08 22.69
CA VAL A 154 -17.22 -6.66 23.21
C VAL A 154 -17.07 -6.70 24.72
N GLY A 155 -17.95 -6.03 25.45
CA GLY A 155 -17.82 -5.90 26.91
C GLY A 155 -16.80 -4.84 27.30
N SER A 156 -16.34 -4.91 28.55
CA SER A 156 -15.33 -3.97 29.08
C SER A 156 -13.98 -4.66 29.09
N ASN A 157 -13.08 -4.16 28.25
CA ASN A 157 -11.75 -4.73 28.09
C ASN A 157 -10.69 -3.69 28.40
N THR A 158 -9.59 -4.14 28.99
CA THR A 158 -8.33 -3.41 29.04
C THR A 158 -7.30 -4.23 28.29
N ALA A 159 -6.46 -3.59 27.47
CA ALA A 159 -5.53 -4.28 26.58
C ALA A 159 -4.18 -3.58 26.47
N ASN A 160 -3.18 -4.33 26.01
CA ASN A 160 -1.96 -3.75 25.44
C ASN A 160 -2.05 -3.88 23.92
N ILE A 161 -1.67 -2.82 23.21
CA ILE A 161 -1.68 -2.79 21.75
C ILE A 161 -0.29 -2.45 21.23
N THR A 162 0.09 -3.03 20.09
CA THR A 162 1.34 -2.74 19.40
C THR A 162 1.08 -2.59 17.91
N LEU A 163 1.42 -1.41 17.37
CA LEU A 163 1.39 -1.09 15.95
C LEU A 163 2.79 -1.29 15.40
N ASN A 164 2.96 -2.23 14.47
CA ASN A 164 4.23 -2.52 13.82
C ASN A 164 4.23 -1.94 12.41
N TYR A 165 5.26 -1.14 12.12
CA TYR A 165 5.47 -0.49 10.83
C TYR A 165 6.82 -0.86 10.19
N SER A 166 7.51 -1.90 10.66
CA SER A 166 8.78 -2.38 10.08
C SER A 166 8.74 -2.72 8.59
N GLY A 167 7.55 -2.98 8.04
CA GLY A 167 7.32 -3.26 6.63
C GLY A 167 6.91 -2.03 5.82
N PHE A 168 6.79 -0.85 6.43
CA PHE A 168 6.42 0.37 5.71
C PHE A 168 7.63 0.89 4.93
N PRO A 169 7.52 1.07 3.61
CA PRO A 169 8.61 1.56 2.81
C PRO A 169 8.81 3.07 3.00
N GLY A 170 10.04 3.54 2.78
CA GLY A 170 10.33 4.98 2.64
C GLY A 170 10.38 5.79 3.94
N ILE A 171 10.37 5.14 5.11
CA ILE A 171 10.61 5.81 6.40
C ILE A 171 12.09 6.22 6.46
N GLN A 172 12.33 7.53 6.58
CA GLN A 172 13.66 8.12 6.66
C GLN A 172 14.05 8.42 8.11
N SER A 173 13.07 8.79 8.92
CA SER A 173 13.27 9.05 10.34
C SER A 173 12.06 8.56 11.11
N ASP A 174 12.22 7.48 11.87
CA ASP A 174 11.16 6.98 12.74
C ASP A 174 10.63 8.08 13.67
N SER A 175 11.52 8.93 14.19
CA SER A 175 11.18 9.98 15.16
C SER A 175 10.23 11.06 14.64
N THR A 176 9.95 11.09 13.33
CA THR A 176 9.00 12.02 12.72
C THR A 176 7.64 11.37 12.42
N LEU A 177 7.47 10.10 12.82
CA LEU A 177 6.21 9.38 12.70
C LEU A 177 5.27 9.73 13.85
N PHE A 178 3.98 9.78 13.52
CA PHE A 178 2.90 10.00 14.46
C PHE A 178 1.96 8.80 14.48
N VAL A 179 1.33 8.55 15.62
CA VAL A 179 0.15 7.69 15.70
C VAL A 179 -1.09 8.57 15.60
N LEU A 180 -1.90 8.29 14.59
CA LEU A 180 -3.20 8.92 14.39
C LEU A 180 -4.29 7.98 14.87
N GLU A 181 -5.33 8.53 15.49
CA GLU A 181 -6.52 7.83 15.91
C GLU A 181 -7.78 8.49 15.33
N ARG A 182 -8.78 7.70 14.96
CA ARG A 182 -10.14 8.18 14.69
C ARG A 182 -11.17 7.19 15.20
N GLU A 183 -12.31 7.71 15.66
CA GLU A 183 -13.40 6.90 16.21
C GLU A 183 -14.01 5.98 15.13
N GLU A 184 -14.32 6.54 13.95
CA GLU A 184 -14.93 5.84 12.82
C GLU A 184 -14.37 6.39 11.50
N ALA A 185 -14.69 5.75 10.37
CA ALA A 185 -14.15 6.11 9.05
C ALA A 185 -14.32 7.59 8.67
N ASP A 186 -15.43 8.21 9.06
CA ASP A 186 -15.76 9.61 8.77
C ASP A 186 -15.29 10.60 9.84
N SER A 187 -14.76 10.11 10.97
CA SER A 187 -14.27 10.97 12.05
C SER A 187 -12.91 11.59 11.68
N PRO A 188 -12.65 12.85 12.07
CA PRO A 188 -11.36 13.47 11.83
C PRO A 188 -10.27 12.73 12.60
N TRP A 189 -9.08 12.63 12.00
CA TRP A 189 -7.91 12.09 12.68
C TRP A 189 -7.47 13.00 13.82
N VAL A 190 -7.04 12.38 14.91
CA VAL A 190 -6.45 13.02 16.08
C VAL A 190 -5.04 12.46 16.29
N ASN A 191 -4.09 13.30 16.65
CA ASN A 191 -2.73 12.86 16.99
C ASN A 191 -2.70 12.33 18.42
N VAL A 192 -2.41 11.05 18.59
CA VAL A 192 -2.34 10.35 19.89
C VAL A 192 -0.97 9.76 20.17
N THR A 193 0.05 10.16 19.41
CA THR A 193 1.44 9.68 19.53
C THR A 193 1.96 9.70 20.97
N ALA A 194 1.54 10.68 21.78
CA ALA A 194 1.96 10.83 23.17
C ALA A 194 1.51 9.70 24.11
N ASN A 195 0.49 8.94 23.72
CA ASN A 195 0.02 7.78 24.49
C ASN A 195 0.89 6.54 24.26
N PHE A 196 1.63 6.51 23.15
CA PHE A 196 2.42 5.35 22.73
C PHE A 196 3.88 5.49 23.13
N THR A 197 4.46 4.38 23.59
CA THR A 197 5.91 4.21 23.65
C THR A 197 6.41 3.84 22.26
N HIS A 198 7.28 4.69 21.71
CA HIS A 198 7.85 4.51 20.38
C HIS A 198 9.22 3.83 20.45
N ASN A 199 9.33 2.64 19.84
CA ASN A 199 10.58 1.90 19.72
C ASN A 199 11.05 1.93 18.26
N THR A 200 12.00 2.82 17.97
CA THR A 200 12.58 3.02 16.64
C THR A 200 13.50 1.89 16.19
N SER A 201 14.03 1.09 17.11
CA SER A 201 14.87 -0.06 16.74
C SER A 201 14.05 -1.24 16.24
N ASN A 202 12.85 -1.42 16.81
CA ASN A 202 11.93 -2.49 16.45
C ASN A 202 10.85 -2.04 15.47
N HIS A 203 10.80 -0.75 15.15
CA HIS A 203 9.77 -0.12 14.32
C HIS A 203 8.35 -0.36 14.84
N THR A 204 8.13 -0.08 16.14
CA THR A 204 6.83 -0.29 16.81
C THR A 204 6.39 0.89 17.65
N PHE A 205 5.09 1.12 17.73
CA PHE A 205 4.43 1.92 18.76
C PHE A 205 3.63 1.00 19.68
N THR A 206 3.82 1.10 21.00
CA THR A 206 3.11 0.26 21.99
C THR A 206 2.41 1.13 23.02
N GLU A 207 1.14 0.85 23.27
CA GLU A 207 0.36 1.45 24.35
C GLU A 207 -0.14 0.33 25.29
N THR A 208 -0.16 0.61 26.60
CA THR A 208 -0.60 -0.34 27.62
C THR A 208 -1.77 0.21 28.40
N GLY A 209 -2.68 -0.68 28.83
CA GLY A 209 -3.84 -0.28 29.61
C GLY A 209 -4.94 0.42 28.80
N VAL A 210 -5.01 0.19 27.49
CA VAL A 210 -6.01 0.78 26.59
C VAL A 210 -7.39 0.24 26.93
N ASP A 211 -8.36 1.13 27.16
CA ASP A 211 -9.75 0.80 27.49
C ASP A 211 -10.80 1.44 26.56
N SER A 212 -10.35 2.25 25.61
CA SER A 212 -11.11 2.78 24.48
C SER A 212 -10.49 2.30 23.18
N PHE A 213 -11.31 1.87 22.23
CA PHE A 213 -10.84 1.20 21.01
C PHE A 213 -11.43 1.85 19.77
N SER A 214 -10.61 1.97 18.74
CA SER A 214 -10.81 2.86 17.61
C SER A 214 -9.94 2.43 16.43
N GLN A 215 -9.85 3.26 15.39
CA GLN A 215 -8.96 3.07 14.25
C GLN A 215 -7.66 3.85 14.41
N PHE A 216 -6.56 3.24 13.98
CA PHE A 216 -5.21 3.77 14.05
C PHE A 216 -4.51 3.77 12.69
N ALA A 217 -3.69 4.79 12.43
CA ALA A 217 -2.80 4.85 11.27
C ALA A 217 -1.47 5.52 11.65
N ILE A 218 -0.43 5.34 10.83
CA ILE A 218 0.84 6.05 11.01
C ILE A 218 0.84 7.32 10.17
N GLY A 219 0.99 8.48 10.82
CA GLY A 219 1.07 9.80 10.19
C GLY A 219 2.51 10.31 10.02
N SER A 220 2.70 11.31 9.15
CA SER A 220 3.95 12.09 9.06
C SER A 220 3.69 13.53 8.58
N GLY A 221 4.52 14.48 9.02
CA GLY A 221 4.41 15.93 8.74
C GLY A 221 5.32 16.45 7.63
N ALA A 222 5.46 15.68 6.54
CA ALA A 222 6.36 15.97 5.40
C ALA A 222 7.86 15.77 5.67
N ASP A 223 8.29 14.53 5.94
CA ASP A 223 9.61 14.02 5.46
C ASP A 223 9.78 12.48 5.62
N ASN A 224 8.81 11.68 5.19
CA ASN A 224 8.92 10.21 5.11
C ASN A 224 8.47 9.67 3.74
N SER A 225 8.77 10.40 2.68
CA SER A 225 8.39 10.02 1.32
C SER A 225 9.26 8.88 0.80
N LEU A 226 8.63 7.74 0.49
CA LEU A 226 8.43 7.25 -0.89
C LEU A 226 7.70 5.89 -0.87
N PRO A 227 6.59 5.81 -1.61
CA PRO A 227 6.63 4.95 -2.79
C PRO A 227 6.43 5.80 -4.05
N VAL A 228 7.49 5.99 -4.82
CA VAL A 228 7.31 6.01 -6.27
C VAL A 228 6.85 4.60 -6.64
N GLN A 229 5.57 4.44 -6.94
CA GLN A 229 5.07 3.27 -7.66
C GLN A 229 5.45 3.49 -9.12
N ALA A 230 6.29 2.60 -9.66
CA ALA A 230 6.77 2.69 -11.01
C ALA A 230 6.47 1.40 -11.75
N THR A 231 5.59 1.48 -12.75
CA THR A 231 4.92 0.32 -13.36
C THR A 231 5.66 -0.27 -14.55
N ASP A 232 6.48 0.52 -15.24
CA ASP A 232 6.95 0.17 -16.58
C ASP A 232 8.43 0.51 -16.76
N PHE A 233 9.34 -0.26 -16.16
CA PHE A 233 10.77 -0.11 -16.46
C PHE A 233 11.18 -1.00 -17.63
N LEU A 234 11.60 -0.34 -18.72
CA LEU A 234 12.07 -0.99 -19.93
C LEU A 234 13.47 -0.51 -20.28
N ALA A 235 14.32 -1.44 -20.72
CA ALA A 235 15.57 -1.11 -21.37
C ALA A 235 15.51 -1.59 -22.82
N THR A 236 15.67 -0.67 -23.75
CA THR A 236 15.80 -0.96 -25.18
C THR A 236 17.23 -0.71 -25.62
N THR A 237 17.67 -1.44 -26.64
CA THR A 237 19.06 -1.37 -27.12
C THR A 237 19.09 -1.15 -28.60
N ASP A 238 20.01 -0.31 -29.04
CA ASP A 238 20.43 -0.21 -30.44
C ASP A 238 21.95 -0.39 -30.53
N ALA A 239 22.52 -0.35 -31.73
CA ALA A 239 23.96 -0.47 -31.94
C ALA A 239 24.72 0.68 -31.25
N GLY A 240 25.26 0.40 -30.07
CA GLY A 240 26.05 1.35 -29.28
C GLY A 240 25.23 2.24 -28.34
N SER A 241 23.96 1.93 -28.09
CA SER A 241 23.15 2.66 -27.10
C SER A 241 22.22 1.77 -26.28
N VAL A 242 21.94 2.22 -25.06
CA VAL A 242 20.87 1.69 -24.20
C VAL A 242 19.94 2.84 -23.82
N THR A 243 18.65 2.69 -24.08
CA THR A 243 17.63 3.62 -23.61
C THR A 243 16.86 2.99 -22.47
N LEU A 244 16.89 3.63 -21.31
CA LEU A 244 16.12 3.31 -20.12
C LEU A 244 14.85 4.15 -20.12
N SER A 245 13.71 3.52 -19.98
CA SER A 245 12.39 4.16 -19.92
C SER A 245 11.68 3.71 -18.65
N TRP A 246 11.15 4.64 -17.87
CA TRP A 246 10.29 4.35 -16.73
C TRP A 246 9.15 5.36 -16.61
N LYS A 247 8.11 4.98 -15.86
CA LYS A 247 7.00 5.87 -15.55
C LYS A 247 6.73 5.85 -14.05
N THR A 248 6.50 7.01 -13.47
CA THR A 248 5.97 7.15 -12.11
C THR A 248 4.43 7.20 -12.16
N GLU A 249 3.76 6.62 -11.17
CA GLU A 249 2.31 6.78 -10.98
C GLU A 249 1.98 8.05 -10.20
N SER A 250 2.82 8.38 -9.21
CA SER A 250 2.81 9.60 -8.41
C SER A 250 4.22 9.89 -7.90
N GLU A 251 4.49 11.15 -7.55
CA GLU A 251 5.74 11.61 -6.95
C GLU A 251 5.45 12.44 -5.70
N ASP A 252 6.26 12.30 -4.66
CA ASP A 252 6.09 13.07 -3.43
C ASP A 252 7.43 13.56 -2.91
N GLY A 253 7.69 14.86 -3.08
CA GLY A 253 8.97 15.47 -2.76
C GLY A 253 10.14 14.95 -3.60
N ASP A 254 9.91 14.52 -4.84
CA ASP A 254 10.96 14.01 -5.74
C ASP A 254 11.67 15.15 -6.48
N ALA A 255 12.97 15.33 -6.24
CA ALA A 255 13.81 16.26 -7.00
C ALA A 255 14.18 15.72 -8.38
N GLY A 256 14.25 14.39 -8.52
CA GLY A 256 14.47 13.70 -9.79
C GLY A 256 15.33 12.46 -9.66
N PHE A 257 15.95 12.03 -10.75
CA PHE A 257 16.59 10.73 -10.83
C PHE A 257 18.10 10.82 -11.08
N ASN A 258 18.83 9.93 -10.42
CA ASN A 258 20.21 9.57 -10.75
C ASN A 258 20.19 8.29 -11.58
N ILE A 259 20.98 8.29 -12.66
CA ILE A 259 21.22 7.11 -13.48
C ILE A 259 22.61 6.60 -13.18
N LEU A 260 22.69 5.36 -12.72
CA LEU A 260 23.94 4.71 -12.38
C LEU A 260 24.19 3.51 -13.29
N ARG A 261 25.46 3.28 -13.59
CA ARG A 261 25.92 2.16 -14.40
C ARG A 261 27.13 1.51 -13.73
N SER A 262 27.18 0.18 -13.77
CA SER A 262 28.37 -0.60 -13.40
C SER A 262 29.19 -0.95 -14.64
N ASP A 263 30.49 -1.17 -14.48
CA ASP A 263 31.40 -1.60 -15.53
C ASP A 263 30.84 -2.77 -16.36
N ALA A 264 31.20 -2.78 -17.65
CA ALA A 264 30.75 -3.79 -18.57
C ALA A 264 31.39 -5.16 -18.29
N SER A 265 30.61 -6.24 -18.42
CA SER A 265 31.19 -7.55 -18.70
C SER A 265 31.32 -7.70 -20.19
N VAL A 266 32.56 -7.88 -20.64
CA VAL A 266 32.86 -8.18 -22.03
C VAL A 266 32.24 -9.52 -22.41
N ALA A 267 31.66 -9.60 -23.62
CA ALA A 267 31.11 -10.84 -24.16
C ALA A 267 32.08 -12.03 -23.95
N GLY A 268 31.64 -13.03 -23.18
CA GLY A 268 32.45 -14.23 -22.86
C GLY A 268 33.29 -14.16 -21.58
N LYS A 269 33.25 -13.08 -20.80
CA LYS A 269 33.80 -13.01 -19.43
C LYS A 269 32.67 -12.75 -18.42
N ALA A 270 32.50 -13.65 -17.45
CA ALA A 270 31.21 -13.85 -16.79
C ALA A 270 30.84 -12.92 -15.62
N THR A 271 31.63 -11.88 -15.28
CA THR A 271 31.42 -11.19 -14.00
C THR A 271 31.27 -9.68 -14.13
N LEU A 272 30.02 -9.22 -13.95
CA LEU A 272 29.64 -7.84 -13.65
C LEU A 272 29.75 -7.61 -12.14
N SER A 273 30.92 -7.19 -11.66
CA SER A 273 31.18 -6.92 -10.23
C SER A 273 31.76 -5.54 -9.93
N GLY A 274 31.81 -4.63 -10.91
CA GLY A 274 32.28 -3.26 -10.69
C GLY A 274 31.30 -2.44 -9.81
N PRO A 275 31.76 -1.40 -9.11
CA PRO A 275 30.87 -0.46 -8.42
C PRO A 275 29.91 0.22 -9.42
N PHE A 276 28.78 0.72 -8.92
CA PHE A 276 27.91 1.60 -9.71
C PHE A 276 28.46 3.03 -9.65
N GLU A 277 28.59 3.66 -10.82
CA GLU A 277 28.96 5.07 -10.96
C GLU A 277 27.78 5.86 -11.54
N VAL A 278 27.60 7.11 -11.08
CA VAL A 278 26.58 8.01 -11.63
C VAL A 278 27.01 8.46 -13.02
N ILE A 279 26.21 8.13 -14.03
CA ILE A 279 26.44 8.53 -15.43
C ILE A 279 25.58 9.73 -15.86
N SER A 280 24.49 10.00 -15.16
CA SER A 280 23.68 11.22 -15.29
C SER A 280 22.83 11.47 -14.03
N SER A 281 22.36 12.70 -13.85
CA SER A 281 21.53 13.11 -12.71
C SER A 281 20.54 14.21 -13.11
N TYR A 282 19.49 14.38 -12.33
CA TYR A 282 18.50 15.47 -12.45
C TYR A 282 19.09 16.89 -12.40
N THR A 283 20.31 17.04 -11.88
CA THR A 283 21.04 18.31 -11.87
C THR A 283 21.84 18.56 -13.16
N ALA A 284 22.22 17.49 -13.87
CA ALA A 284 22.96 17.56 -15.12
C ALA A 284 22.04 17.47 -16.35
N ASP A 285 20.88 16.83 -16.21
CA ASP A 285 19.89 16.61 -17.25
C ASP A 285 18.49 17.00 -16.75
N ASP A 286 17.93 18.05 -17.36
CA ASP A 286 16.63 18.58 -16.98
C ASP A 286 15.49 17.59 -17.23
N SER A 287 15.65 16.63 -18.15
CA SER A 287 14.64 15.58 -18.40
C SER A 287 14.50 14.61 -17.23
N LEU A 288 15.52 14.52 -16.38
CA LEU A 288 15.54 13.67 -15.18
C LEU A 288 15.02 14.38 -13.93
N ARG A 289 14.59 15.64 -14.01
CA ARG A 289 14.01 16.36 -12.87
C ARG A 289 12.63 15.81 -12.53
N GLY A 290 12.44 15.49 -11.26
CA GLY A 290 11.16 15.09 -10.70
C GLY A 290 10.15 16.24 -10.74
N LEU A 291 8.89 15.89 -10.54
CA LEU A 291 7.75 16.79 -10.42
C LEU A 291 7.66 17.43 -9.02
N GLY A 292 8.52 17.05 -8.07
CA GLY A 292 8.35 17.37 -6.67
C GLY A 292 7.22 16.53 -6.08
N THR A 293 6.10 17.18 -5.74
CA THR A 293 4.89 16.49 -5.26
C THR A 293 3.80 16.57 -6.32
N SER A 294 3.40 15.41 -6.84
CA SER A 294 2.37 15.25 -7.85
C SER A 294 1.62 13.93 -7.66
N SER A 295 0.29 13.99 -7.57
CA SER A 295 -0.58 12.80 -7.59
C SER A 295 -0.72 12.16 -8.97
N ILE A 296 -0.14 12.78 -10.01
CA ILE A 296 -0.06 12.26 -11.37
C ILE A 296 1.42 12.18 -11.74
N GLY A 297 1.93 10.97 -11.94
CA GLY A 297 3.32 10.78 -12.34
C GLY A 297 3.55 11.00 -13.85
N ARG A 298 4.79 10.76 -14.28
CA ARG A 298 5.27 11.09 -15.63
C ARG A 298 6.16 9.98 -16.17
N ALA A 299 6.25 9.89 -17.50
CA ALA A 299 7.26 9.08 -18.18
C ALA A 299 8.62 9.79 -18.22
N TYR A 300 9.68 9.01 -18.05
CA TYR A 300 11.06 9.44 -18.06
C TYR A 300 11.85 8.52 -18.98
N ASP A 301 12.82 9.10 -19.67
CA ASP A 301 13.69 8.40 -20.58
C ASP A 301 15.12 8.89 -20.39
N PHE A 302 16.09 7.98 -20.47
CA PHE A 302 17.51 8.29 -20.50
C PHE A 302 18.22 7.39 -21.51
N THR A 303 19.08 7.97 -22.34
CA THR A 303 19.89 7.22 -23.30
C THR A 303 21.36 7.28 -22.94
N ASP A 304 21.97 6.12 -22.73
CA ASP A 304 23.41 5.94 -22.60
C ASP A 304 24.01 5.57 -23.95
N ASP A 305 24.75 6.49 -24.56
CA ASP A 305 25.46 6.33 -25.83
C ASP A 305 26.95 5.98 -25.65
N LYS A 306 27.39 5.75 -24.40
CA LYS A 306 28.79 5.43 -24.06
C LYS A 306 28.98 3.94 -23.78
N VAL A 307 28.22 3.10 -24.48
CA VAL A 307 28.26 1.64 -24.35
C VAL A 307 28.81 0.98 -25.60
N ILE A 308 29.32 -0.23 -25.42
CA ILE A 308 29.93 -1.00 -26.50
C ILE A 308 29.00 -2.14 -26.91
N SER A 309 28.72 -2.26 -28.20
CA SER A 309 27.96 -3.37 -28.77
C SER A 309 28.55 -4.73 -28.39
N GLY A 310 27.69 -5.65 -27.94
CA GLY A 310 28.09 -6.98 -27.50
C GLY A 310 28.44 -7.09 -26.02
N ASP A 311 28.78 -5.97 -25.36
CA ASP A 311 29.03 -5.97 -23.92
C ASP A 311 27.71 -5.93 -23.13
N THR A 312 27.75 -6.41 -21.89
CA THR A 312 26.63 -6.32 -20.96
C THR A 312 26.96 -5.32 -19.87
N PHE A 313 26.00 -4.47 -19.50
CA PHE A 313 26.12 -3.46 -18.44
C PHE A 313 25.01 -3.66 -17.41
N LYS A 314 25.26 -3.28 -16.15
CA LYS A 314 24.18 -3.14 -15.16
C LYS A 314 23.79 -1.69 -15.03
N TYR A 315 22.50 -1.42 -15.03
CA TYR A 315 21.92 -0.11 -14.80
C TYR A 315 21.13 -0.09 -13.52
N LYS A 316 21.10 1.08 -12.91
CA LYS A 316 20.28 1.39 -11.75
C LYS A 316 19.69 2.78 -11.91
N VAL A 317 18.39 2.90 -11.65
CA VAL A 317 17.69 4.18 -11.54
C VAL A 317 17.43 4.42 -10.07
N GLN A 318 17.84 5.59 -9.59
CA GLN A 318 17.72 5.99 -8.19
C GLN A 318 16.95 7.30 -8.14
N SER A 319 15.84 7.36 -7.39
CA SER A 319 15.16 8.62 -7.11
C SER A 319 15.93 9.43 -6.10
N VAL A 320 15.80 10.75 -6.16
CA VAL A 320 16.43 11.73 -5.28
C VAL A 320 15.35 12.68 -4.82
N SER A 321 15.11 12.77 -3.52
CA SER A 321 14.14 13.71 -2.96
C SER A 321 14.68 15.15 -2.90
N THR A 322 13.80 16.12 -2.67
CA THR A 322 14.13 17.56 -2.55
C THR A 322 15.10 17.90 -1.42
N ASN A 323 15.24 17.02 -0.43
CA ASN A 323 16.25 17.11 0.64
C ASN A 323 17.55 16.34 0.32
N GLY A 324 17.67 15.71 -0.85
CA GLY A 324 18.88 15.03 -1.33
C GLY A 324 19.00 13.56 -0.94
N THR A 325 18.00 12.98 -0.28
CA THR A 325 17.96 11.55 0.04
C THR A 325 17.73 10.72 -1.21
N THR A 326 18.33 9.53 -1.29
CA THR A 326 18.27 8.69 -2.48
C THR A 326 17.65 7.31 -2.22
N LYS A 327 16.90 6.78 -3.19
CA LYS A 327 16.28 5.44 -3.14
C LYS A 327 16.43 4.72 -4.48
N ASP A 328 16.95 3.50 -4.45
CA ASP A 328 17.05 2.66 -5.64
C ASP A 328 15.65 2.20 -6.05
N LEU A 329 15.24 2.50 -7.29
CA LEU A 329 13.94 2.09 -7.83
C LEU A 329 14.07 0.83 -8.67
N PHE A 330 15.08 0.80 -9.54
CA PHE A 330 15.27 -0.28 -10.49
C PHE A 330 16.71 -0.70 -10.60
N THR A 331 16.93 -1.98 -10.90
CA THR A 331 18.24 -2.49 -11.29
C THR A 331 18.06 -3.60 -12.32
N LEU A 332 18.77 -3.52 -13.44
CA LEU A 332 18.75 -4.56 -14.46
C LEU A 332 20.10 -4.72 -15.14
N SER A 333 20.26 -5.80 -15.91
CA SER A 333 21.41 -6.03 -16.78
C SER A 333 20.97 -5.97 -18.24
N VAL A 334 21.70 -5.24 -19.09
CA VAL A 334 21.41 -5.08 -20.52
C VAL A 334 22.62 -5.51 -21.32
N THR A 335 22.42 -6.42 -22.28
CA THR A 335 23.42 -6.70 -23.32
C THR A 335 23.14 -5.82 -24.53
N VAL A 336 24.11 -5.01 -24.91
CA VAL A 336 23.96 -4.04 -26.01
C VAL A 336 23.92 -4.78 -27.34
N GLY A 337 22.90 -4.49 -28.16
CA GLY A 337 22.76 -5.06 -29.49
C GLY A 337 24.01 -4.84 -30.35
N VAL A 338 24.37 -5.85 -31.15
CA VAL A 338 25.38 -5.69 -32.21
C VAL A 338 24.72 -5.14 -33.48
N PRO A 339 25.38 -4.22 -34.22
CA PRO A 339 24.85 -3.77 -35.50
C PRO A 339 24.68 -4.96 -36.43
N LYS A 340 23.45 -5.17 -36.90
CA LYS A 340 23.20 -6.06 -38.03
C LYS A 340 23.69 -5.33 -39.28
N THR A 341 24.63 -5.94 -39.99
CA THR A 341 25.23 -5.56 -41.30
C THR A 341 26.54 -4.75 -41.23
N TYR A 342 27.67 -5.43 -41.46
CA TYR A 342 28.93 -4.81 -41.88
C TYR A 342 29.05 -4.91 -43.40
N ALA A 343 29.29 -3.79 -44.08
CA ALA A 343 29.78 -3.78 -45.46
C ALA A 343 31.15 -3.09 -45.47
N LEU A 344 32.21 -3.85 -45.75
CA LEU A 344 33.54 -3.30 -46.04
C LEU A 344 33.64 -3.10 -47.55
N TYR A 345 33.85 -1.86 -47.99
CA TYR A 345 34.22 -1.55 -49.36
C TYR A 345 35.74 -1.50 -49.48
N GLN A 346 36.28 -2.21 -50.47
CA GLN A 346 37.70 -2.22 -50.78
C GLN A 346 38.06 -0.95 -51.58
N ASN A 347 39.15 -0.29 -51.23
CA ASN A 347 39.69 0.80 -52.03
C ASN A 347 40.34 0.22 -53.31
N PHE A 348 40.03 0.80 -54.47
CA PHE A 348 40.83 0.67 -55.71
C PHE A 348 41.84 1.79 -55.81
#